data_AF-A0A354HPT0-F1
#
_entry.id   AF-A0A354HPT0-F1
#
_cell.length_a   1.000
_cell.length_b   1.000
_cell.length_c   1.000
_cell.angle_alpha   90.00
_cell.angle_beta   90.00
_cell.angle_gamma   90.00
#
_symmetry.space_group_name_H-M   'P 1'
#
loop_
_entity.id
_entity.type
_entity.pdbx_description
1 polymer ?
#
loop_
_entity_poly.entity_id
_entity_poly.type
_entity_poly.pdbx_seq_one_letter_code
_entity_poly.pdbx_strand_id
1 'polypeptide(L)'
;RKRFAEIRRRIAGLPRTLTYNDFYWTNLVVARDLSSAMMLDFNLLGKGYVYSDLHNVTSSLSPEAAATFWREYGEDFGGEEEKAAHAFLSPLVGLVVACERKSFPRWAEPALAELKGGAVLDSLTGWLDGFCPS
;
A
#
# COMPACT_ATOMS: atom_id res chain seq x y z
N ARG A 1 5.54 -4.44 23.19
CA ARG A 1 6.24 -3.18 23.59
C ARG A 1 7.75 -3.19 23.31
N LYS A 2 8.50 -4.30 23.55
CA LYS A 2 9.97 -4.33 23.46
C LYS A 2 10.58 -3.83 22.13
N ARG A 3 9.92 -4.04 20.97
CA ARG A 3 10.40 -3.60 19.65
C ARG A 3 9.68 -2.36 19.07
N PHE A 4 8.80 -1.70 19.84
CA PHE A 4 7.96 -0.62 19.29
C PHE A 4 8.78 0.56 18.76
N ALA A 5 9.84 0.97 19.49
CA ALA A 5 10.72 2.05 19.06
C ALA A 5 11.47 1.71 17.76
N GLU A 6 11.92 0.46 17.62
CA GLU A 6 12.58 -0.05 16.42
C GLU A 6 11.62 -0.04 15.21
N ILE A 7 10.42 -0.60 15.37
CA ILE A 7 9.37 -0.62 14.34
C ILE A 7 9.08 0.80 13.86
N ARG A 8 8.81 1.72 14.80
CA ARG A 8 8.53 3.13 14.47
C ARG A 8 9.70 3.79 13.74
N ARG A 9 10.94 3.56 14.19
CA ARG A 9 12.14 4.11 13.54
C ARG A 9 12.28 3.60 12.11
N ARG A 10 12.12 2.30 11.90
CA ARG A 10 12.28 1.68 10.58
C ARG A 10 11.18 2.11 9.60
N ILE A 11 9.92 2.16 10.04
CA ILE A 11 8.82 2.72 9.23
C ILE A 11 9.11 4.17 8.83
N ALA A 12 9.64 4.97 9.75
CA ALA A 12 10.01 6.36 9.46
C ALA A 12 11.23 6.49 8.52
N GLY A 13 12.06 5.45 8.44
CA GLY A 13 13.25 5.39 7.58
C GLY A 13 13.01 4.85 6.18
N LEU A 14 11.82 4.30 5.88
CA LEU A 14 11.46 3.90 4.52
C LEU A 14 11.57 5.08 3.56
N PRO A 15 11.97 4.86 2.28
CA PRO A 15 11.98 5.91 1.27
C PRO A 15 10.61 6.58 1.18
N ARG A 16 10.60 7.92 1.11
CA ARG A 16 9.36 8.69 0.99
C ARG A 16 9.47 9.75 -0.08
N THR A 17 8.49 9.78 -0.96
CA THR A 17 8.36 10.74 -2.05
C THR A 17 6.95 11.33 -2.05
N LEU A 18 6.68 12.20 -3.02
CA LEU A 18 5.32 12.65 -3.29
C LEU A 18 4.51 11.51 -3.91
N THR A 19 3.44 11.11 -3.24
CA THR A 19 2.53 10.02 -3.64
C THR A 19 1.10 10.53 -3.65
N TYR A 20 0.28 9.93 -4.50
CA TYR A 20 -1.16 10.19 -4.58
C TYR A 20 -1.88 9.76 -3.30
N ASN A 21 -1.42 8.66 -2.69
CA ASN A 21 -1.99 7.96 -1.53
C ASN A 21 -3.39 7.35 -1.76
N ASP A 22 -4.00 7.62 -2.91
CA ASP A 22 -5.27 7.04 -3.36
C ASP A 22 -5.27 6.84 -4.89
N PHE A 23 -4.15 6.31 -5.41
CA PHE A 23 -3.99 6.06 -6.84
C PHE A 23 -4.89 4.88 -7.28
N TYR A 24 -6.17 5.17 -7.49
CA TYR A 24 -7.20 4.18 -7.76
C TYR A 24 -7.99 4.51 -9.03
N TRP A 25 -8.54 3.51 -9.70
CA TRP A 25 -9.17 3.67 -11.02
C TRP A 25 -10.40 4.60 -11.00
N THR A 26 -11.10 4.72 -9.86
CA THR A 26 -12.23 5.65 -9.72
C THR A 26 -11.81 7.12 -9.78
N ASN A 27 -10.54 7.39 -9.51
CA ASN A 27 -9.91 8.71 -9.56
C ASN A 27 -9.29 8.98 -10.95
N LEU A 28 -9.46 8.08 -11.92
CA LEU A 28 -8.91 8.19 -13.27
C LEU A 28 -10.00 8.55 -14.29
N VAL A 29 -9.76 9.58 -15.08
CA VAL A 29 -10.59 9.94 -16.24
C VAL A 29 -9.81 9.59 -17.50
N VAL A 30 -10.46 8.87 -18.42
CA VAL A 30 -9.89 8.47 -19.72
C VAL A 30 -10.64 9.17 -20.84
N ALA A 31 -9.92 9.70 -21.81
CA ALA A 31 -10.51 10.30 -23.00
C ALA A 31 -11.36 9.28 -23.78
N ARG A 32 -12.40 9.74 -24.49
CA ARG A 32 -13.30 8.84 -25.24
C ARG A 32 -12.60 8.02 -26.33
N ASP A 33 -11.54 8.58 -26.89
CA ASP A 33 -10.70 7.94 -27.91
C ASP A 33 -9.56 7.09 -27.29
N LEU A 34 -9.52 6.98 -25.96
CA LEU A 34 -8.51 6.25 -25.18
C LEU A 34 -7.07 6.77 -25.37
N SER A 35 -6.90 7.96 -25.94
CA SER A 35 -5.58 8.53 -26.24
C SER A 35 -4.84 9.08 -25.01
N SER A 36 -5.58 9.40 -23.95
CA SER A 36 -5.05 10.07 -22.77
C SER A 36 -5.86 9.75 -21.53
N ALA A 37 -5.22 9.87 -20.37
CA ALA A 37 -5.84 9.72 -19.07
C ALA A 37 -5.31 10.78 -18.09
N MET A 38 -6.13 11.13 -17.11
CA MET A 38 -5.81 12.13 -16.09
C MET A 38 -6.33 11.68 -14.73
N MET A 39 -5.52 11.88 -13.69
CA MET A 39 -5.91 11.68 -12.29
C MET A 39 -6.65 12.90 -11.73
N LEU A 40 -7.68 12.66 -10.93
CA LEU A 40 -8.51 13.64 -10.23
C LEU A 40 -8.64 13.27 -8.75
N ASP A 41 -8.99 14.23 -7.90
CA ASP A 41 -9.07 14.07 -6.44
C ASP A 41 -7.69 13.92 -5.77
N PHE A 42 -6.98 15.05 -5.64
CA PHE A 42 -5.66 15.13 -5.03
C PHE A 42 -5.72 15.35 -3.50
N ASN A 43 -6.87 15.11 -2.85
CA ASN A 43 -7.04 15.43 -1.42
C ASN A 43 -6.09 14.67 -0.50
N LEU A 44 -5.59 13.51 -0.94
CA LEU A 44 -4.64 12.69 -0.20
C LEU A 44 -3.20 12.80 -0.73
N LEU A 45 -2.95 13.64 -1.75
CA LEU A 45 -1.61 13.88 -2.29
C LEU A 45 -0.67 14.35 -1.18
N GLY A 46 0.45 13.66 -0.99
CA GLY A 46 1.34 13.96 0.12
C GLY A 46 2.57 13.07 0.17
N LYS A 47 3.27 13.09 1.31
CA LYS A 47 4.49 12.32 1.50
C LYS A 47 4.19 10.88 1.89
N GLY A 48 4.40 9.93 0.99
CA GLY A 48 4.20 8.49 1.21
C GLY A 48 5.33 7.66 0.61
N TYR A 49 5.19 6.34 0.67
CA TYR A 49 6.10 5.40 0.01
C TYR A 49 5.45 4.93 -1.30
N VAL A 50 6.26 4.74 -2.33
CA VAL A 50 5.80 4.58 -3.72
C VAL A 50 4.96 3.33 -3.88
N TYR A 51 5.36 2.24 -3.20
CA TYR A 51 4.67 0.96 -3.32
C TYR A 51 3.18 1.05 -2.96
N SER A 52 2.77 1.99 -2.10
CA SER A 52 1.35 2.18 -1.75
C SER A 52 0.49 2.51 -2.98
N ASP A 53 0.94 3.43 -3.83
CA ASP A 53 0.21 3.85 -5.03
C ASP A 53 0.20 2.72 -6.06
N LEU A 54 1.32 2.01 -6.20
CA LEU A 54 1.44 0.86 -7.11
C LEU A 54 0.52 -0.28 -6.69
N HIS A 55 0.45 -0.59 -5.40
CA HIS A 55 -0.46 -1.58 -4.88
C HIS A 55 -1.93 -1.16 -5.09
N ASN A 56 -2.27 0.11 -4.79
CA ASN A 56 -3.64 0.61 -4.96
C ASN A 56 -4.14 0.45 -6.40
N VAL A 57 -3.37 0.92 -7.38
CA VAL A 57 -3.80 0.84 -8.79
C VAL A 57 -3.88 -0.62 -9.24
N THR A 58 -2.87 -1.44 -8.95
CA THR A 58 -2.79 -2.82 -9.44
C THR A 58 -3.76 -3.78 -8.75
N SER A 59 -4.16 -3.53 -7.50
CA SER A 59 -5.09 -4.38 -6.74
C SER A 59 -6.47 -4.53 -7.38
N SER A 60 -6.88 -3.56 -8.20
CA SER A 60 -8.16 -3.54 -8.91
C SER A 60 -8.09 -4.05 -10.35
N LEU A 61 -6.89 -4.25 -10.88
CA LEU A 61 -6.68 -4.64 -12.27
C LEU A 61 -6.79 -6.16 -12.44
N SER A 62 -7.08 -6.60 -13.67
CA SER A 62 -6.89 -8.01 -14.02
C SER A 62 -5.40 -8.37 -13.89
N PRO A 63 -5.05 -9.66 -13.68
CA PRO A 63 -3.65 -10.09 -13.61
C PRO A 63 -2.80 -9.61 -14.80
N GLU A 64 -3.35 -9.65 -16.02
CA GLU A 64 -2.66 -9.23 -17.24
C GLU A 64 -2.43 -7.72 -17.29
N ALA A 65 -3.43 -6.94 -16.85
CA ALA A 65 -3.35 -5.48 -16.79
C ALA A 65 -2.38 -5.03 -15.68
N ALA A 66 -2.41 -5.68 -14.51
CA ALA A 66 -1.45 -5.43 -13.43
C ALA A 66 -0.02 -5.74 -13.88
N ALA A 67 0.22 -6.89 -14.53
CA ALA A 67 1.53 -7.26 -15.04
C ALA A 67 2.05 -6.27 -16.08
N THR A 68 1.17 -5.82 -16.99
CA THR A 68 1.51 -4.77 -17.97
C THR A 68 1.85 -3.45 -17.27
N PHE A 69 1.06 -3.04 -16.27
CA PHE A 69 1.33 -1.82 -15.50
C PHE A 69 2.71 -1.86 -14.84
N TRP A 70 3.06 -2.96 -14.16
CA TRP A 70 4.37 -3.13 -13.52
C TRP A 70 5.53 -3.06 -14.52
N ARG A 71 5.38 -3.70 -15.69
CA ARG A 71 6.40 -3.66 -16.74
C ARG A 71 6.64 -2.24 -17.27
N GLU A 72 5.58 -1.49 -17.53
CA GLU A 72 5.69 -0.11 -18.03
C GLU A 72 6.15 0.88 -16.96
N TYR A 73 5.81 0.63 -15.69
CA TYR A 73 6.28 1.45 -14.57
C TYR A 73 7.80 1.33 -14.36
N GLY A 74 8.35 0.14 -14.61
CA GLY A 74 9.77 -0.18 -14.49
C GLY A 74 9.99 -1.33 -13.51
N GLU A 75 10.59 -2.42 -14.00
CA GLU A 75 10.81 -3.65 -13.22
C GLU A 75 11.84 -3.46 -12.08
N ASP A 76 12.67 -2.41 -12.14
CA ASP A 76 13.73 -2.09 -11.17
C ASP A 76 13.30 -1.10 -10.07
N PHE A 77 12.02 -1.07 -9.68
CA PHE A 77 11.48 -0.17 -8.65
C PHE A 77 12.28 -0.19 -7.32
N GLY A 78 12.99 -1.28 -7.00
CA GLY A 78 13.93 -1.35 -5.88
C GLY A 78 13.30 -1.28 -4.47
N GLY A 79 11.96 -1.19 -4.38
CA GLY A 79 11.22 -1.04 -3.13
C GLY A 79 10.79 -2.36 -2.48
N GLU A 80 11.64 -3.39 -2.47
CA GLU A 80 11.33 -4.68 -1.83
C GLU A 80 11.07 -4.53 -0.33
N GLU A 81 11.80 -3.64 0.35
CA GLU A 81 11.53 -3.34 1.77
C GLU A 81 10.19 -2.60 1.94
N GLU A 82 9.85 -1.67 1.03
CA GLU A 82 8.55 -0.98 1.04
C GLU A 82 7.39 -1.96 0.85
N LYS A 83 7.53 -2.89 -0.08
CA LYS A 83 6.56 -3.97 -0.35
C LYS A 83 6.37 -4.88 0.86
N ALA A 84 7.47 -5.33 1.46
CA ALA A 84 7.41 -6.15 2.67
C ALA A 84 6.80 -5.39 3.86
N ALA A 85 7.10 -4.09 4.01
CA ALA A 85 6.48 -3.26 5.01
C ALA A 85 4.98 -3.04 4.77
N HIS A 86 4.59 -2.81 3.50
CA HIS A 86 3.20 -2.60 3.11
C HIS A 86 2.30 -3.79 3.50
N ALA A 87 2.82 -5.02 3.42
CA ALA A 87 2.07 -6.23 3.75
C ALA A 87 1.49 -6.25 5.18
N PHE A 88 2.16 -5.64 6.17
CA PHE A 88 1.60 -5.49 7.52
C PHE A 88 1.01 -4.10 7.76
N LEU A 89 1.52 -3.05 7.12
CA LEU A 89 1.05 -1.68 7.31
C LEU A 89 -0.36 -1.48 6.73
N SER A 90 -0.60 -1.96 5.51
CA SER A 90 -1.87 -1.79 4.80
C SER A 90 -3.08 -2.32 5.58
N PRO A 91 -3.10 -3.60 6.04
CA PRO A 91 -4.23 -4.11 6.82
C PRO A 91 -4.38 -3.39 8.17
N LEU A 92 -3.28 -3.01 8.85
CA LEU A 92 -3.36 -2.27 10.11
C LEU A 92 -3.95 -0.86 9.92
N VAL A 93 -3.50 -0.13 8.91
CA VAL A 93 -4.03 1.21 8.58
C VAL A 93 -5.50 1.10 8.16
N GLY A 94 -5.83 0.11 7.30
CA GLY A 94 -7.20 -0.17 6.90
C GLY A 94 -8.12 -0.45 8.09
N LEU A 95 -7.65 -1.21 9.07
CA LEU A 95 -8.40 -1.49 10.31
C LEU A 95 -8.55 -0.26 11.21
N VAL A 96 -7.53 0.61 11.31
CA VAL A 96 -7.65 1.89 12.03
C VAL A 96 -8.75 2.74 11.40
N VAL A 97 -8.73 2.92 10.08
CA VAL A 97 -9.75 3.67 9.34
C VAL A 97 -11.13 3.03 9.46
N ALA A 98 -11.20 1.69 9.45
CA ALA A 98 -12.45 0.95 9.62
C ALA A 98 -13.09 1.19 10.99
N CYS A 99 -12.28 1.24 12.05
CA CYS A 99 -12.73 1.49 13.42
C CYS A 99 -13.26 2.91 13.66
N GLU A 100 -12.88 3.87 12.82
CA GLU A 100 -13.41 5.25 12.87
C GLU A 100 -14.82 5.37 12.26
N ARG A 101 -15.31 4.34 11.56
CA ARG A 101 -16.64 4.33 10.96
C ARG A 101 -17.70 3.98 12.00
N LYS A 102 -18.92 4.52 11.82
CA LYS A 102 -20.08 4.23 12.69
C LYS A 102 -20.40 2.74 12.80
N SER A 103 -20.17 2.00 11.72
CA SER A 103 -20.33 0.55 11.64
C SER A 103 -19.10 -0.03 10.95
N PHE A 104 -18.61 -1.17 11.45
CA PHE A 104 -17.47 -1.84 10.84
C PHE A 104 -17.80 -2.22 9.38
N PRO A 105 -17.02 -1.74 8.40
CA PRO A 105 -17.34 -1.95 6.99
C PRO A 105 -16.91 -3.33 6.50
N ARG A 106 -17.68 -3.91 5.57
CA ARG A 106 -17.39 -5.22 4.97
C ARG A 106 -16.03 -5.29 4.27
N TRP A 107 -15.58 -4.21 3.66
CA TRP A 107 -14.28 -4.16 3.00
C TRP A 107 -13.10 -4.37 3.96
N ALA A 108 -13.29 -4.17 5.27
CA ALA A 108 -12.25 -4.37 6.27
C ALA A 108 -12.24 -5.79 6.87
N GLU A 109 -13.22 -6.63 6.53
CA GLU A 109 -13.31 -8.00 7.04
C GLU A 109 -12.08 -8.87 6.65
N PRO A 110 -11.54 -8.80 5.41
CA PRO A 110 -10.33 -9.54 5.07
C PRO A 110 -9.13 -9.13 5.92
N ALA A 111 -8.87 -7.83 6.11
CA ALA A 111 -7.80 -7.34 6.96
C ALA A 111 -7.97 -7.78 8.43
N LEU A 112 -9.21 -7.86 8.91
CA LEU A 112 -9.51 -8.37 10.25
C LEU A 112 -9.20 -9.88 10.36
N ALA A 113 -9.51 -10.65 9.32
CA ALA A 113 -9.20 -12.07 9.26
C ALA A 113 -7.68 -12.30 9.22
N GLU A 114 -6.93 -11.52 8.43
CA GLU A 114 -5.46 -11.55 8.40
C GLU A 114 -4.84 -11.22 9.75
N LEU A 115 -5.35 -10.19 10.44
CA LEU A 115 -4.89 -9.83 11.77
C LEU A 115 -5.14 -10.95 12.79
N LYS A 116 -6.35 -11.53 12.79
CA LYS A 116 -6.74 -12.63 13.69
C LYS A 116 -6.01 -13.93 13.37
N GLY A 117 -5.72 -14.18 12.10
CA GLY A 117 -5.03 -15.35 11.60
C GLY A 117 -3.51 -15.31 11.77
N GLY A 118 -2.94 -14.19 12.20
CA GLY A 118 -1.50 -14.04 12.44
C GLY A 118 -0.69 -13.56 11.23
N ALA A 119 -1.28 -13.49 10.03
CA ALA A 119 -0.58 -13.09 8.80
C ALA A 119 0.08 -11.71 8.91
N VAL A 120 -0.55 -10.76 9.62
CA VAL A 120 0.02 -9.43 9.90
C VAL A 120 1.28 -9.54 10.79
N LEU A 121 1.24 -10.41 11.80
CA LEU A 121 2.38 -10.63 12.71
C LEU A 121 3.53 -11.34 11.99
N ASP A 122 3.22 -12.31 11.13
CA ASP A 122 4.21 -13.03 10.33
C ASP A 122 4.90 -12.07 9.35
N SER A 123 4.13 -11.22 8.67
CA SER A 123 4.66 -10.20 7.76
C SER A 123 5.56 -9.18 8.48
N LEU A 124 5.13 -8.70 9.66
CA LEU A 124 5.93 -7.81 10.50
C LEU A 124 7.24 -8.48 10.94
N THR A 125 7.18 -9.74 11.38
CA THR A 125 8.36 -10.47 11.85
C THR A 125 9.33 -10.73 10.70
N GLY A 126 8.82 -11.17 9.55
CA GLY A 126 9.62 -11.36 8.34
C GLY A 126 10.29 -10.08 7.85
N TRP A 127 9.59 -8.94 7.89
CA TRP A 127 10.19 -7.65 7.58
C TRP A 127 11.26 -7.23 8.60
N LEU A 128 11.01 -7.50 9.88
CA LEU A 128 11.93 -7.17 10.95
C LEU A 128 13.24 -7.97 10.87
N ASP A 129 13.17 -9.22 10.47
CA ASP A 129 14.31 -10.14 10.45
C ASP A 129 14.99 -10.19 9.07
N GLY A 130 14.26 -9.93 7.97
CA GLY A 130 14.76 -10.02 6.60
C GLY A 130 15.42 -8.75 6.04
N PHE A 131 15.17 -7.60 6.65
CA PHE A 131 15.76 -6.32 6.26
C PHE A 131 16.54 -5.76 7.45
N CYS A 132 17.85 -5.99 7.47
CA CYS A 132 18.72 -5.49 8.53
C CYS A 132 19.13 -4.05 8.18
N PRO A 133 18.88 -3.05 9.05
CA PRO A 133 19.37 -1.70 8.79
C PRO A 133 20.91 -1.71 8.79
N SER A 134 21.50 -1.16 7.73
CA SER A 134 22.95 -0.91 7.63
C SER A 134 23.44 0.17 8.61
#